data_AF-A0A1J5AV58-F1
#
_entry.id   AF-A0A1J5AV58-F1
#
_cell.length_a   1.000
_cell.length_b   1.000
_cell.length_c   1.000
_cell.angle_alpha   90.00
_cell.angle_beta   90.00
_cell.angle_gamma   90.00
#
_symmetry.space_group_name_H-M   'P 1'
#
loop_
_entity.id
_entity.type
_entity.pdbx_description
1 polymer ?
#
loop_
_entity_poly.entity_id
_entity_poly.type
_entity_poly.pdbx_seq_one_letter_code
_entity_poly.pdbx_strand_id
1 'polypeptide(L)'
;MAEEQGLDLVEISPNATPPVCRIIDYKKFIYDQKKRAKEIKAKSAKVVLKEIRLGPHTDDHDFDFKVNYALKFLKDGAKVKVFVFFRGRSIIYKDNGEIILLKFAQAVEDFGKVESLPKLEGKRMIMILTPKTK
;
A
#
# COMPACT_ATOMS: atom_id res chain seq x y z
N MET A 1 -16.47 -20.23 -43.56
CA MET A 1 -16.97 -19.01 -42.90
C MET A 1 -15.99 -18.33 -41.93
N ALA A 2 -14.97 -19.00 -41.37
CA ALA A 2 -13.85 -18.34 -40.66
C ALA A 2 -12.53 -18.41 -41.48
N GLU A 3 -12.22 -19.58 -42.05
CA GLU A 3 -11.09 -19.78 -42.97
C GLU A 3 -11.17 -18.89 -44.22
N GLU A 4 -12.38 -18.69 -44.76
CA GLU A 4 -12.64 -17.79 -45.90
C GLU A 4 -12.31 -16.31 -45.59
N GLN A 5 -12.25 -15.94 -44.31
CA GLN A 5 -11.93 -14.58 -43.84
C GLN A 5 -10.53 -14.49 -43.21
N GLY A 6 -9.78 -15.59 -43.16
CA GLY A 6 -8.47 -15.65 -42.51
C GLY A 6 -8.50 -15.41 -40.98
N LEU A 7 -9.63 -15.70 -40.32
CA LEU A 7 -9.85 -15.47 -38.89
C LEU A 7 -9.99 -16.79 -38.12
N ASP A 8 -9.76 -16.76 -36.80
CA ASP A 8 -9.87 -17.93 -35.93
C ASP A 8 -11.29 -18.06 -35.33
N LEU A 9 -11.79 -19.29 -35.22
CA LEU A 9 -12.98 -19.59 -34.41
C LEU A 9 -12.53 -19.83 -32.97
N VAL A 10 -12.84 -18.89 -32.07
CA VAL A 10 -12.42 -18.94 -30.67
C VAL A 10 -13.62 -19.18 -29.76
N GLU A 11 -13.53 -20.20 -28.92
CA GLU A 11 -14.53 -20.47 -27.87
C GLU A 11 -14.32 -19.50 -26.70
N ILE A 12 -15.30 -18.63 -26.44
CA ILE A 12 -15.20 -17.57 -25.42
C ILE A 12 -15.86 -18.01 -24.11
N SER A 13 -16.87 -18.86 -24.19
CA SER A 13 -17.65 -19.30 -23.01
C SER A 13 -17.94 -20.79 -23.08
N PRO A 14 -17.04 -21.62 -22.55
CA PRO A 14 -17.22 -23.08 -22.49
C PRO A 14 -18.37 -23.51 -21.57
N ASN A 15 -18.75 -22.66 -20.62
CA ASN A 15 -19.76 -22.97 -19.60
C ASN A 15 -21.21 -22.62 -20.02
N ALA A 16 -21.42 -22.08 -21.22
CA ALA A 16 -22.76 -21.78 -21.74
C ALA A 16 -23.36 -22.99 -22.47
N THR A 17 -24.68 -23.15 -22.47
CA THR A 17 -25.37 -24.22 -23.21
C THR A 17 -26.31 -23.61 -24.26
N PRO A 18 -26.00 -23.68 -25.56
CA PRO A 18 -24.78 -24.23 -26.18
C PRO A 18 -23.53 -23.34 -26.00
N PRO A 19 -22.31 -23.89 -26.15
CA PRO A 19 -21.06 -23.12 -26.03
C PRO A 19 -21.00 -22.00 -27.07
N VAL A 20 -20.52 -20.84 -26.65
CA VAL A 20 -20.49 -19.64 -27.50
C VAL A 20 -19.11 -19.48 -28.13
N CYS A 21 -19.04 -19.74 -29.43
CA CYS A 21 -17.87 -19.51 -30.27
C CYS A 21 -18.00 -18.19 -31.03
N ARG A 22 -16.90 -17.44 -31.16
CA ARG A 22 -16.85 -16.18 -31.87
C ARG A 22 -15.71 -16.20 -32.89
N ILE A 23 -15.95 -15.68 -34.08
CA ILE A 23 -14.94 -15.52 -35.11
C ILE A 23 -14.15 -14.25 -34.81
N ILE A 24 -12.89 -14.38 -34.39
CA ILE A 24 -12.01 -13.27 -34.04
C ILE A 24 -10.56 -13.59 -34.43
N ASP A 25 -9.74 -12.56 -34.66
CA ASP A 25 -8.29 -12.75 -34.74
C ASP A 25 -7.75 -13.01 -33.33
N TYR A 26 -7.34 -14.25 -33.05
CA TYR A 26 -6.94 -14.65 -31.71
C TYR A 26 -5.69 -13.89 -31.23
N LYS A 27 -4.73 -13.65 -32.13
CA LYS A 27 -3.48 -12.96 -31.80
C LYS A 27 -3.73 -11.50 -31.42
N LYS A 28 -4.58 -10.81 -32.17
CA LYS A 28 -5.00 -9.43 -31.91
C LYS A 28 -5.80 -9.32 -30.61
N PHE A 29 -6.68 -10.29 -30.32
CA PHE A 29 -7.43 -10.35 -29.08
C PHE A 29 -6.52 -10.53 -27.85
N ILE A 30 -5.55 -11.44 -27.90
CA ILE A 30 -4.56 -11.63 -26.82
C ILE A 30 -3.70 -10.39 -26.62
N TYR A 31 -3.32 -9.71 -27.70
CA TYR A 31 -2.57 -8.45 -27.63
C TYR A 31 -3.39 -7.36 -26.92
N ASP A 32 -4.66 -7.18 -27.31
CA ASP A 32 -5.54 -6.17 -26.72
C ASP A 32 -5.83 -6.44 -25.23
N GLN A 33 -6.08 -7.70 -24.86
CA GLN A 33 -6.20 -8.11 -23.46
C GLN A 33 -4.94 -7.80 -22.65
N LYS A 34 -3.75 -8.13 -23.18
CA LYS A 34 -2.48 -7.81 -22.50
C LYS A 34 -2.29 -6.30 -22.36
N LYS A 35 -2.64 -5.52 -23.38
CA LYS A 35 -2.57 -4.06 -23.34
C LYS A 35 -3.51 -3.49 -22.28
N ARG A 36 -4.77 -3.93 -22.28
CA ARG A 36 -5.78 -3.54 -21.29
C ARG A 36 -5.39 -3.92 -19.86
N ALA A 37 -4.84 -5.12 -19.66
CA ALA A 37 -4.34 -5.56 -18.36
C ALA A 37 -3.15 -4.72 -17.87
N LYS A 38 -2.25 -4.32 -18.78
CA LYS A 38 -1.14 -3.40 -18.46
C LYS A 38 -1.66 -2.00 -18.11
N GLU A 39 -2.64 -1.48 -18.86
CA GLU A 39 -3.26 -0.19 -18.56
C GLU A 39 -3.97 -0.18 -17.21
N ILE A 40 -4.70 -1.25 -16.87
CA ILE A 40 -5.34 -1.41 -15.56
C ILE A 40 -4.29 -1.44 -14.44
N LYS A 41 -3.21 -2.23 -14.61
CA LYS A 41 -2.11 -2.28 -13.64
C LYS A 41 -1.35 -0.95 -13.51
N ALA A 42 -1.22 -0.19 -14.61
CA ALA A 42 -0.59 1.13 -14.58
C ALA A 42 -1.49 2.18 -13.89
N LYS A 43 -2.81 2.06 -14.05
CA LYS A 43 -3.80 2.95 -13.43
C LYS A 43 -4.05 2.67 -11.95
N SER A 44 -3.79 1.46 -11.46
CA SER A 44 -3.88 1.19 -10.02
C SER A 44 -2.76 1.96 -9.30
N ALA A 45 -3.14 3.01 -8.56
CA ALA A 45 -2.21 3.76 -7.72
C ALA A 45 -1.59 2.79 -6.70
N LYS A 46 -0.28 2.53 -6.85
CA LYS A 46 0.44 1.64 -5.95
C LYS A 46 0.53 2.36 -4.61
N VAL A 47 -0.26 1.93 -3.62
CA VAL A 47 -0.18 2.45 -2.25
C VAL A 47 1.23 2.15 -1.72
N VAL A 48 2.06 3.18 -1.62
CA VAL A 48 3.43 3.04 -1.15
C VAL A 48 3.42 3.03 0.38
N LEU A 49 4.11 2.06 0.98
CA LEU A 49 4.36 2.04 2.43
C LEU A 49 5.74 2.67 2.69
N LYS A 50 5.77 3.76 3.44
CA LYS A 50 7.00 4.44 3.88
C LYS A 50 7.24 4.13 5.35
N GLU A 51 8.48 3.80 5.69
CA GLU A 51 8.85 3.45 7.06
C GLU A 51 9.60 4.61 7.74
N ILE A 52 9.23 4.93 8.98
CA ILE A 52 9.91 5.93 9.80
C ILE A 52 10.33 5.29 11.11
N ARG A 53 11.62 5.43 11.43
CA ARG A 53 12.21 4.88 12.64
C ARG A 53 12.37 5.96 13.71
N LEU A 54 11.84 5.70 14.90
CA LEU A 54 12.03 6.49 16.10
C LEU A 54 12.98 5.77 17.08
N GLY A 55 13.75 6.55 17.83
CA GLY A 55 14.56 6.05 18.93
C GLY A 55 13.78 6.13 20.25
N PRO A 56 14.12 5.30 21.26
CA PRO A 56 13.52 5.41 22.59
C PRO A 56 13.91 6.71 23.33
N HIS A 57 14.98 7.37 22.89
CA HIS A 57 15.47 8.66 23.42
C HIS A 57 15.56 9.70 22.29
N THR A 58 14.54 9.76 21.43
CA THR A 58 14.48 10.78 20.38
C THR A 58 14.35 12.17 21.03
N ASP A 59 15.19 13.11 20.60
CA ASP A 59 15.13 14.53 20.97
C ASP A 59 13.97 15.24 20.27
N ASP A 60 13.48 16.34 20.84
CA ASP A 60 12.35 17.12 20.29
C ASP A 60 12.60 17.56 18.84
N HIS A 61 13.84 17.93 18.48
CA HIS A 61 14.16 18.33 17.12
C HIS A 61 14.11 17.16 16.11
N ASP A 62 14.62 15.99 16.50
CA ASP A 62 14.54 14.76 15.68
C ASP A 62 13.10 14.27 15.54
N PHE A 63 12.28 14.45 16.59
CA PHE A 63 10.85 14.13 16.55
C PHE A 63 10.11 15.00 15.54
N ASP A 64 10.26 16.32 15.62
CA ASP A 64 9.57 17.26 14.73
C ASP A 64 9.97 17.06 13.26
N PHE A 65 11.26 16.80 12.99
CA PHE A 65 11.72 16.49 11.64
C PHE A 65 11.02 15.24 11.07
N LYS A 66 10.84 14.19 11.88
CA LYS A 66 10.17 12.95 11.47
C LYS A 66 8.67 13.12 11.30
N VAL A 67 8.03 13.95 12.13
CA VAL A 67 6.62 14.34 11.96
C VAL A 67 6.43 15.03 10.61
N ASN A 68 7.25 16.05 10.33
CA ASN A 68 7.21 16.76 9.04
C ASN A 68 7.44 15.82 7.84
N TYR A 69 8.31 14.83 7.99
CA TYR A 69 8.55 13.82 6.96
C TYR A 69 7.34 12.89 6.75
N ALA A 70 6.70 12.44 7.84
CA ALA A 70 5.45 11.68 7.75
C ALA A 70 4.33 12.49 7.09
N LEU A 71 4.17 13.77 7.44
CA LEU A 71 3.19 14.65 6.84
C LEU A 71 3.38 14.75 5.32
N LYS A 72 4.62 14.85 4.83
CA LYS A 72 4.92 14.83 3.39
C LYS A 72 4.46 13.52 2.74
N PHE A 73 4.72 12.37 3.36
CA PHE A 73 4.28 11.08 2.83
C PHE A 73 2.76 10.90 2.85
N LEU A 74 2.10 11.34 3.92
CA LEU A 74 0.64 11.28 4.02
C LEU A 74 -0.01 12.19 2.96
N LYS A 75 0.55 13.38 2.71
CA LYS A 75 0.11 14.28 1.63
C LYS A 75 0.28 13.68 0.23
N ASP A 76 1.31 12.86 0.04
CA ASP A 76 1.57 12.12 -1.21
C ASP A 76 0.64 10.89 -1.39
N GLY A 77 -0.23 10.60 -0.41
CA GLY A 77 -1.12 9.44 -0.43
C GLY A 77 -0.43 8.12 -0.06
N ALA A 78 0.79 8.18 0.50
CA ALA A 78 1.49 7.02 1.00
C ALA A 78 1.04 6.65 2.42
N LYS A 79 1.01 5.35 2.72
CA LYS A 79 0.87 4.87 4.11
C LYS A 79 2.21 5.03 4.83
N VAL A 80 2.16 5.36 6.11
CA VAL A 80 3.37 5.53 6.94
C VAL A 80 3.37 4.50 8.06
N LYS A 81 4.40 3.67 8.10
CA LYS A 81 4.67 2.74 9.20
C LYS A 81 5.75 3.35 10.09
N VAL A 82 5.34 3.77 11.27
CA VAL A 82 6.25 4.35 12.27
C VAL A 82 6.60 3.26 13.27
N PHE A 83 7.87 3.14 13.63
CA PHE A 83 8.28 2.16 14.63
C PHE A 83 9.39 2.66 15.55
N VAL A 84 9.31 2.25 16.81
CA VAL A 84 10.37 2.42 17.81
C VAL A 84 11.17 1.12 17.88
N PHE A 85 12.49 1.20 17.79
CA PHE A 85 13.38 0.03 17.89
C PHE A 85 14.00 -0.05 19.28
N PHE A 86 13.72 -1.13 20.01
CA PHE A 86 14.32 -1.38 21.33
C PHE A 86 15.55 -2.29 21.20
N ARG A 87 16.71 -1.77 21.60
CA ARG A 87 17.97 -2.54 21.56
C ARG A 87 18.23 -3.17 22.93
N GLY A 88 18.40 -4.50 22.99
CA GLY A 88 18.75 -5.21 24.23
C GLY A 88 17.70 -5.05 25.33
N ARG A 89 18.12 -4.60 26.52
CA ARG A 89 17.25 -4.40 27.69
C ARG A 89 16.33 -3.18 27.59
N SER A 90 16.40 -2.39 26.51
CA SER A 90 15.54 -1.22 26.33
C SER A 90 14.05 -1.52 26.19
N ILE A 91 13.64 -2.81 26.11
CA ILE A 91 12.23 -3.22 26.13
C ILE A 91 11.51 -2.79 27.42
N ILE A 92 12.24 -2.52 28.51
CA ILE A 92 11.68 -1.96 29.75
C ILE A 92 11.05 -0.57 29.53
N TYR A 93 11.47 0.15 28.48
CA TYR A 93 10.94 1.46 28.11
C TYR A 93 9.81 1.36 27.07
N LYS A 94 9.10 0.23 27.03
CA LYS A 94 7.95 0.04 26.12
C LYS A 94 6.90 1.14 26.30
N ASP A 95 6.66 1.56 27.54
CA ASP A 95 5.68 2.59 27.88
C ASP A 95 6.08 3.95 27.29
N ASN A 96 7.37 4.31 27.36
CA ASN A 96 7.88 5.52 26.70
C ASN A 96 7.75 5.43 25.17
N GLY A 97 8.04 4.26 24.59
CA GLY A 97 7.88 4.05 23.15
C GLY A 97 6.42 4.18 22.70
N GLU A 98 5.49 3.70 23.51
CA GLU A 98 4.06 3.84 23.25
C GLU A 98 3.63 5.31 23.32
N ILE A 99 4.04 6.04 24.36
CA ILE A 99 3.76 7.47 24.52
C ILE A 99 4.31 8.27 23.33
N ILE A 100 5.53 7.99 22.87
CA ILE A 100 6.13 8.67 21.72
C ILE A 100 5.32 8.41 20.44
N LEU A 101 4.87 7.17 20.21
CA LEU A 101 4.05 6.84 19.04
C LEU A 101 2.66 7.49 19.11
N LEU A 102 2.05 7.55 20.29
CA LEU A 102 0.77 8.24 20.50
C LEU A 102 0.91 9.75 20.27
N LYS A 103 1.97 10.38 20.78
CA LYS A 103 2.30 11.78 20.47
C LYS A 103 2.50 11.99 18.97
N PHE A 104 3.17 11.05 18.31
CA PHE A 104 3.37 11.11 16.86
C PHE A 104 2.03 11.04 16.10
N ALA A 105 1.12 10.17 16.54
CA ALA A 105 -0.22 10.05 15.97
C ALA A 105 -1.03 11.36 16.11
N GLN A 106 -0.95 12.01 17.27
CA GLN A 106 -1.60 13.31 17.50
C GLN A 106 -1.02 14.40 16.61
N ALA A 107 0.31 14.47 16.48
CA ALA A 107 0.98 15.47 15.66
C ALA A 107 0.67 15.36 14.16
N VAL A 108 0.31 14.16 13.68
CA VAL A 108 -0.05 13.91 12.26
C VAL A 108 -1.55 13.74 12.04
N GLU A 109 -2.39 13.95 13.07
CA GLU A 109 -3.84 13.71 13.01
C GLU A 109 -4.53 14.52 11.91
N ASP A 110 -4.01 15.71 11.57
CA ASP A 110 -4.59 16.58 10.54
C ASP A 110 -4.58 15.93 9.14
N PHE A 111 -3.51 15.19 8.80
CA PHE A 111 -3.31 14.57 7.47
C PHE A 111 -3.39 13.04 7.48
N GLY A 112 -3.35 12.41 8.65
CA GLY A 112 -3.28 10.97 8.82
C GLY A 112 -4.36 10.42 9.75
N LYS A 113 -4.79 9.19 9.49
CA LYS A 113 -5.65 8.40 10.38
C LYS A 113 -4.84 7.22 10.92
N VAL A 114 -4.96 6.94 12.20
CA VAL A 114 -4.37 5.75 12.81
C VAL A 114 -5.14 4.52 12.32
N GLU A 115 -4.46 3.64 11.58
CA GLU A 115 -5.01 2.35 11.11
C GLU A 115 -4.80 1.25 12.16
N SER A 116 -3.63 1.26 12.81
CA SER A 116 -3.31 0.35 13.91
C SER A 116 -2.67 1.11 15.06
N LEU A 117 -3.17 0.90 16.27
CA LEU A 117 -2.55 1.37 17.51
C LEU A 117 -1.13 0.79 17.67
N PRO A 118 -0.27 1.43 18.50
CA PRO A 118 1.06 0.93 18.80
C PRO A 118 1.01 -0.52 19.29
N LYS A 119 1.68 -1.42 18.57
CA LYS A 119 1.77 -2.83 18.94
C LYS A 119 3.22 -3.29 18.98
N LEU A 120 3.56 -4.04 20.03
CA LEU A 120 4.88 -4.63 20.16
C LEU A 120 4.99 -5.89 19.29
N GLU A 121 5.88 -5.86 18.31
CA GLU A 121 6.28 -6.99 17.46
C GLU A 121 7.77 -7.27 17.68
N GLY A 122 8.06 -8.22 18.59
CA GLY A 122 9.42 -8.60 18.95
C GLY A 122 10.20 -7.45 19.59
N LYS A 123 11.20 -6.91 18.89
CA LYS A 123 12.05 -5.80 19.35
C LYS A 123 11.59 -4.43 18.83
N ARG A 124 10.45 -4.37 18.16
CA ARG A 124 9.91 -3.14 17.57
C ARG A 124 8.50 -2.89 18.08
N MET A 125 8.18 -1.65 18.43
CA MET A 125 6.79 -1.24 18.58
C MET A 125 6.40 -0.46 17.34
N ILE A 126 5.29 -0.85 16.71
CA ILE A 126 4.92 -0.43 15.37
C ILE A 126 3.53 0.19 15.39
N MET A 127 3.36 1.27 14.64
CA MET A 127 2.09 1.94 14.39
C MET A 127 1.96 2.21 12.89
N ILE A 128 0.74 2.07 12.35
CA ILE A 128 0.48 2.32 10.93
C ILE A 128 -0.51 3.49 10.81
N LEU A 129 -0.14 4.44 9.97
CA LEU A 129 -0.91 5.63 9.62
C LEU A 129 -1.31 5.54 8.16
N THR A 130 -2.59 5.80 7.90
CA THR A 130 -3.12 5.97 6.55
C THR A 130 -3.32 7.45 6.25
N PRO A 131 -3.12 7.89 5.00
CA PRO A 131 -3.45 9.25 4.61
C PRO A 131 -4.96 9.46 4.77
N LYS A 132 -5.37 10.59 5.38
CA LYS A 132 -6.76 11.04 5.29
C LYS A 132 -6.97 11.51 3.85
N THR A 133 -7.65 10.70 3.06
CA THR A 133 -8.10 11.09 1.73
C THR A 133 -8.94 12.36 1.86
N LYS A 134 -8.63 13.38 1.05
CA LYS A 134 -9.60 14.44 0.76
C LYS A 134 -10.79 13.85 0.01
#